data_AF-A0A540V7N5-F1
#
_entry.id   AF-A0A540V7N5-F1
#
_cell.length_a   1.000
_cell.length_b   1.000
_cell.length_c   1.000
_cell.angle_alpha   90.00
_cell.angle_beta   90.00
_cell.angle_gamma   90.00
#
_symmetry.space_group_name_H-M   'P 1'
#
loop_
_entity.id
_entity.type
_entity.pdbx_description
1 polymer ?
#
loop_
_entity_poly.entity_id
_entity_poly.type
_entity_poly.pdbx_seq_one_letter_code
_entity_poly.pdbx_strand_id
1 'polypeptide(L)'
;MSTSLRVLSFVLIFIAVLLLTVSTVAAQQVPLTTNSDVARAHFEEGRMQMAHVQMARARTHLNAALAADPTFALAHLYRAWASATEDQGTHHLQQAQSHLADVSEGERLMVEAFQASVDGEIDRVRRLITDVSDQHPQDPHVLYI
;
A
#
# COMPACT_ATOMS: atom_id res chain seq x y z
N MET A 1 28.41 -23.23 34.71
CA MET A 1 27.78 -23.76 33.48
C MET A 1 26.25 -23.59 33.46
N SER A 2 25.53 -23.56 34.60
CA SER A 2 24.06 -23.40 34.58
C SER A 2 23.56 -21.95 34.40
N THR A 3 24.38 -20.95 34.72
CA THR A 3 24.04 -19.53 34.58
C THR A 3 24.05 -19.05 33.13
N SER A 4 25.02 -19.46 32.30
CA SER A 4 25.04 -19.06 30.88
C SER A 4 23.91 -19.70 30.07
N LEU A 5 23.50 -20.91 30.41
CA LEU A 5 22.39 -21.61 29.75
C LEU A 5 21.04 -20.93 30.02
N ARG A 6 20.83 -20.41 31.24
CA ARG A 6 19.60 -19.66 31.61
C ARG A 6 19.52 -18.31 30.91
N VAL A 7 20.64 -17.59 30.79
CA VAL A 7 20.71 -16.32 30.06
C VAL A 7 20.45 -16.53 28.57
N LEU A 8 21.04 -17.58 27.98
CA LEU A 8 20.81 -17.93 26.57
C LEU A 8 19.33 -18.29 26.30
N SER A 9 18.69 -19.06 27.18
CA SER A 9 17.26 -19.36 27.07
C SER A 9 16.39 -18.11 27.18
N PHE A 10 16.70 -17.17 28.09
CA PHE A 10 15.96 -15.91 28.20
C PHE A 10 16.10 -15.04 26.96
N VAL A 11 17.31 -14.94 26.39
CA VAL A 11 17.57 -14.19 25.16
C VAL A 11 16.83 -14.81 23.97
N LEU A 12 16.82 -16.14 23.85
CA LEU A 12 16.11 -16.84 22.78
C LEU A 12 14.58 -16.69 22.89
N ILE A 13 14.02 -16.75 24.11
CA ILE A 13 12.59 -16.50 24.35
C ILE A 13 12.26 -15.05 24.01
N PHE A 14 13.10 -14.09 24.41
CA PHE A 14 12.89 -12.68 24.11
C PHE A 14 12.93 -12.41 22.60
N ILE A 15 13.88 -13.00 21.87
CA ILE A 15 13.96 -12.90 20.40
C ILE A 15 12.73 -13.56 19.74
N ALA A 16 12.30 -14.73 20.22
CA ALA A 16 11.11 -15.40 19.69
C ALA A 16 9.84 -14.58 19.88
N VAL A 17 9.66 -13.93 21.04
CA VAL A 17 8.53 -13.02 21.30
C VAL A 17 8.59 -11.80 20.36
N LEU A 18 9.78 -11.23 20.14
CA LEU A 18 9.96 -10.07 19.28
C LEU A 18 9.66 -10.38 17.79
N LEU A 19 10.05 -11.58 17.33
CA LEU A 19 9.74 -12.05 15.98
C LEU A 19 8.24 -12.31 15.78
N LEU A 20 7.55 -12.88 16.78
CA LEU A 20 6.10 -13.13 16.73
C LEU A 20 5.27 -11.84 16.64
N THR A 21 5.66 -10.79 17.37
CA THR A 21 4.93 -9.51 17.37
C THR A 21 5.10 -8.71 16.08
N VAL A 22 6.25 -8.81 15.42
CA VAL A 22 6.51 -8.11 14.15
C VAL A 22 5.65 -8.70 13.02
N SER A 23 5.50 -10.04 12.99
CA SER A 23 4.67 -10.71 11.98
C SER A 23 3.19 -10.34 12.07
N THR A 24 2.66 -10.09 13.28
CA THR A 24 1.25 -9.72 13.45
C THR A 24 0.92 -8.31 12.95
N VAL A 25 1.84 -7.35 13.08
CA VAL A 25 1.61 -5.95 12.63
C VAL A 25 1.70 -5.85 11.10
N ALA A 26 2.65 -6.53 10.48
CA ALA A 26 2.78 -6.54 9.02
C ALA A 26 1.57 -7.20 8.33
N ALA A 27 0.92 -8.17 8.98
CA ALA A 27 -0.28 -8.82 8.47
C ALA A 27 -1.54 -7.93 8.51
N GLN A 28 -1.49 -6.76 9.17
CA GLN A 28 -2.64 -5.87 9.36
C GLN A 28 -2.67 -4.69 8.38
N GLN A 29 -1.61 -4.51 7.59
CA GLN A 29 -1.55 -3.54 6.50
C GLN A 29 -1.80 -4.22 5.15
N VAL A 30 -2.28 -3.47 4.16
CA VAL A 30 -2.38 -3.92 2.79
C VAL A 30 -0.95 -4.22 2.29
N PRO A 31 -0.66 -5.47 1.88
CA PRO A 31 0.65 -5.81 1.34
C PRO A 31 0.93 -5.01 0.07
N LEU A 32 2.15 -4.49 -0.05
CA LEU A 32 2.60 -3.81 -1.27
C LEU A 32 3.17 -4.85 -2.24
N THR A 33 2.50 -5.03 -3.39
CA THR A 33 2.95 -5.95 -4.44
C THR A 33 3.97 -5.26 -5.34
N THR A 34 5.20 -5.24 -4.86
CA THR A 34 6.39 -4.89 -5.64
C THR A 34 7.59 -5.66 -5.09
N ASN A 35 8.42 -6.16 -6.00
CA ASN A 35 9.70 -6.81 -5.68
C ASN A 35 10.87 -5.82 -5.73
N SER A 36 10.62 -4.54 -6.04
CA SER A 36 11.63 -3.50 -6.11
C SER A 36 11.65 -2.68 -4.82
N ASP A 37 12.68 -2.87 -4.00
CA ASP A 37 12.87 -2.08 -2.78
C ASP A 37 12.96 -0.57 -3.08
N VAL A 38 13.55 -0.24 -4.23
CA VAL A 38 13.63 1.14 -4.73
C VAL A 38 12.23 1.69 -5.03
N ALA A 39 11.39 0.90 -5.71
CA ALA A 39 10.02 1.31 -6.01
C ALA A 39 9.20 1.48 -4.73
N ARG A 40 9.33 0.55 -3.78
CA ARG A 40 8.69 0.59 -2.46
C ARG A 40 9.04 1.88 -1.70
N ALA A 41 10.33 2.18 -1.58
CA ALA A 41 10.80 3.36 -0.85
C ALA A 41 10.27 4.67 -1.47
N HIS A 42 10.32 4.78 -2.81
CA HIS A 42 9.76 5.93 -3.51
C HIS A 42 8.23 6.02 -3.39
N PHE A 43 7.53 4.90 -3.42
CA PHE A 43 6.07 4.88 -3.23
C PHE A 43 5.67 5.36 -1.83
N GLU A 44 6.32 4.85 -0.78
CA GLU A 44 6.08 5.26 0.61
C GLU A 44 6.32 6.76 0.82
N GLU A 45 7.41 7.28 0.28
CA GLU A 45 7.70 8.72 0.30
C GLU A 45 6.63 9.50 -0.49
N GLY A 46 6.17 8.98 -1.64
CA GLY A 46 5.06 9.55 -2.41
C GLY A 46 3.78 9.68 -1.59
N ARG A 47 3.39 8.63 -0.87
CA ARG A 47 2.23 8.64 0.05
C ARG A 47 2.38 9.67 1.16
N MET A 48 3.58 9.75 1.76
CA MET A 48 3.85 10.73 2.80
C MET A 48 3.70 12.16 2.28
N GLN A 49 4.21 12.45 1.08
CA GLN A 49 4.03 13.76 0.47
C GLN A 49 2.55 14.05 0.16
N MET A 50 1.75 13.03 -0.21
CA MET A 50 0.30 13.21 -0.36
C MET A 50 -0.39 13.53 0.96
N ALA A 51 0.00 12.87 2.06
CA ALA A 51 -0.50 13.17 3.40
C ALA A 51 -0.16 14.61 3.85
N HIS A 52 0.97 15.15 3.37
CA HIS A 52 1.34 16.56 3.56
C HIS A 52 0.73 17.51 2.51
N VAL A 53 -0.18 17.04 1.66
CA VAL A 53 -0.84 17.80 0.58
C VAL A 53 0.16 18.33 -0.48
N GLN A 54 1.37 17.76 -0.53
CA GLN A 54 2.43 18.15 -1.46
C GLN A 54 2.37 17.36 -2.77
N MET A 55 1.28 17.54 -3.53
CA MET A 55 1.00 16.73 -4.73
C MET A 55 2.12 16.74 -5.77
N ALA A 56 2.80 17.87 -5.97
CA ALA A 56 3.93 17.94 -6.91
C ALA A 56 5.10 17.03 -6.48
N ARG A 57 5.44 17.01 -5.19
CA ARG A 57 6.49 16.15 -4.64
C ARG A 57 6.05 14.69 -4.67
N ALA A 58 4.80 14.43 -4.31
CA ALA A 58 4.22 13.09 -4.42
C ALA A 58 4.37 12.53 -5.83
N ARG A 59 4.01 13.31 -6.86
CA ARG A 59 4.18 12.91 -8.27
C ARG A 59 5.63 12.58 -8.61
N THR A 60 6.61 13.36 -8.15
CA THR A 60 8.04 13.07 -8.37
C THR A 60 8.43 11.71 -7.81
N HIS A 61 8.05 11.43 -6.57
CA HIS A 61 8.37 10.15 -5.92
C HIS A 61 7.62 8.98 -6.56
N LEU A 62 6.33 9.14 -6.83
CA LEU A 62 5.52 8.11 -7.47
C LEU A 62 5.99 7.81 -8.91
N ASN A 63 6.47 8.80 -9.67
CA ASN A 63 7.10 8.57 -10.98
C ASN A 63 8.41 7.79 -10.85
N ALA A 64 9.22 8.06 -9.83
CA ALA A 64 10.44 7.30 -9.57
C ALA A 64 10.12 5.85 -9.15
N ALA A 65 9.04 5.64 -8.39
CA ALA A 65 8.55 4.30 -8.07
C ALA A 65 8.19 3.52 -9.34
N LEU A 66 7.41 4.13 -10.24
CA LEU A 66 7.00 3.53 -11.51
C LEU A 66 8.15 3.35 -12.51
N ALA A 67 9.21 4.16 -12.43
CA ALA A 67 10.41 3.95 -13.23
C ALA A 67 11.18 2.70 -12.77
N ALA A 68 11.13 2.38 -11.46
CA ALA A 68 11.79 1.22 -10.88
C ALA A 68 10.92 -0.05 -10.94
N ASP A 69 9.60 0.09 -10.92
CA ASP A 69 8.62 -0.98 -11.12
C ASP A 69 7.40 -0.44 -11.89
N PRO A 70 7.41 -0.56 -13.23
CA PRO A 70 6.30 -0.10 -14.06
C PRO A 70 4.98 -0.84 -13.85
N THR A 71 5.01 -1.99 -13.17
CA THR A 71 3.80 -2.81 -12.92
C THR A 71 3.20 -2.55 -11.53
N PHE A 72 3.78 -1.65 -10.75
CA PHE A 72 3.36 -1.38 -9.38
C PHE A 72 1.97 -0.69 -9.35
N ALA A 73 0.91 -1.50 -9.25
CA ALA A 73 -0.48 -1.06 -9.39
C ALA A 73 -0.86 0.05 -8.41
N LEU A 74 -0.42 -0.02 -7.14
CA LEU A 74 -0.69 1.05 -6.18
C LEU A 74 0.05 2.34 -6.50
N ALA A 75 1.28 2.28 -7.01
CA ALA A 75 1.96 3.50 -7.45
C ALA A 75 1.19 4.15 -8.61
N HIS A 76 0.65 3.36 -9.53
CA HIS A 76 -0.26 3.84 -10.57
C HIS A 76 -1.56 4.44 -10.01
N LEU A 77 -2.22 3.78 -9.05
CA LEU A 77 -3.41 4.30 -8.38
C LEU A 77 -3.14 5.67 -7.71
N TYR A 78 -2.08 5.77 -6.93
CA TYR A 78 -1.70 7.01 -6.26
C TYR A 78 -1.27 8.08 -7.27
N ARG A 79 -0.67 7.71 -8.40
CA ARG A 79 -0.44 8.65 -9.50
C ARG A 79 -1.75 9.15 -10.09
N ALA A 80 -2.74 8.29 -10.29
CA ALA A 80 -4.05 8.70 -10.79
C ALA A 80 -4.67 9.75 -9.87
N TRP A 81 -4.63 9.53 -8.56
CA TRP A 81 -5.12 10.49 -7.57
C TRP A 81 -4.33 11.80 -7.54
N ALA A 82 -3.00 11.74 -7.64
CA ALA A 82 -2.13 12.92 -7.63
C ALA A 82 -2.05 13.67 -8.99
N SER A 83 -2.78 13.23 -10.01
CA SER A 83 -2.73 13.78 -11.37
C SER A 83 -3.19 15.24 -11.44
N ALA A 84 -2.59 15.99 -12.36
CA ALA A 84 -2.94 17.41 -12.57
C ALA A 84 -4.07 17.59 -13.58
N THR A 85 -4.35 16.56 -14.39
CA THR A 85 -5.40 16.54 -15.41
C THR A 85 -6.16 15.21 -15.35
N GLU A 86 -7.39 15.23 -15.86
CA GLU A 86 -8.23 14.04 -15.97
C GLU A 86 -7.57 12.97 -16.84
N ASP A 87 -7.03 13.32 -18.02
CA ASP A 87 -6.35 12.38 -18.91
C ASP A 87 -5.19 11.63 -18.22
N GLN A 88 -4.40 12.33 -17.40
CA GLN A 88 -3.33 11.69 -16.62
C GLN A 88 -3.90 10.77 -15.54
N GLY A 89 -4.99 11.19 -14.89
CA GLY A 89 -5.74 10.38 -13.93
C GLY A 89 -6.20 9.07 -14.56
N THR A 90 -6.96 9.17 -15.65
CA THR A 90 -7.50 8.04 -16.41
C THR A 90 -6.40 7.11 -16.91
N HIS A 91 -5.32 7.65 -17.48
CA HIS A 91 -4.20 6.84 -17.95
C HIS A 91 -3.62 5.97 -16.82
N HIS A 92 -3.30 6.57 -15.68
CA HIS A 92 -2.71 5.82 -14.57
C HIS A 92 -3.70 4.87 -13.89
N LEU A 93 -4.99 5.22 -13.83
CA LEU A 93 -6.02 4.32 -13.32
C LEU A 93 -6.19 3.09 -14.21
N GLN A 94 -6.09 3.24 -15.54
CA GLN A 94 -6.08 2.12 -16.48
C GLN A 94 -4.84 1.24 -16.30
N GLN A 95 -3.66 1.82 -16.07
CA GLN A 95 -2.45 1.03 -15.77
C GLN A 95 -2.59 0.26 -14.45
N ALA A 96 -3.16 0.87 -13.40
CA ALA A 96 -3.44 0.16 -12.15
C ALA A 96 -4.37 -1.05 -12.38
N GLN A 97 -5.42 -0.87 -13.18
CA GLN A 97 -6.36 -1.94 -13.53
C GLN A 97 -5.73 -3.08 -14.34
N SER A 98 -4.78 -2.81 -15.24
CA SER A 98 -4.14 -3.85 -16.06
C SER A 98 -3.26 -4.81 -15.27
N HIS A 99 -2.93 -4.50 -14.02
CA HIS A 99 -2.06 -5.32 -13.16
C HIS A 99 -2.80 -6.02 -12.02
N LEU A 100 -4.14 -5.94 -11.98
CA LEU A 100 -4.93 -6.47 -10.86
C LEU A 100 -4.90 -7.98 -10.67
N ALA A 101 -4.50 -8.74 -11.70
CA ALA A 101 -4.39 -10.19 -11.60
C ALA A 101 -3.22 -10.65 -10.71
N ASP A 102 -2.22 -9.79 -10.54
CA ASP A 102 -0.94 -10.13 -9.90
C ASP A 102 -0.74 -9.46 -8.54
N VAL A 103 -1.72 -8.69 -8.04
CA VAL A 103 -1.63 -7.93 -6.78
C VAL A 103 -2.35 -8.64 -5.63
N SER A 104 -2.12 -8.16 -4.41
CA SER A 104 -2.87 -8.62 -3.25
C SER A 104 -4.35 -8.22 -3.35
N GLU A 105 -5.21 -8.95 -2.65
CA GLU A 105 -6.65 -8.65 -2.57
C GLU A 105 -6.92 -7.20 -2.14
N GLY A 106 -6.23 -6.74 -1.09
CA GLY A 106 -6.40 -5.37 -0.58
C GLY A 106 -6.03 -4.30 -1.61
N GLU A 107 -4.96 -4.52 -2.38
CA GLU A 107 -4.59 -3.61 -3.48
C GLU A 107 -5.66 -3.58 -4.57
N ARG A 108 -6.20 -4.74 -4.94
CA ARG A 108 -7.29 -4.84 -5.91
C ARG A 108 -8.51 -4.06 -5.45
N LEU A 109 -8.94 -4.27 -4.20
CA LEU A 109 -10.09 -3.58 -3.61
C LEU A 109 -9.90 -2.05 -3.63
N MET A 110 -8.70 -1.55 -3.31
CA MET A 110 -8.43 -0.10 -3.34
C MET A 110 -8.49 0.49 -4.76
N VAL A 111 -7.95 -0.21 -5.76
CA VAL A 111 -8.02 0.23 -7.16
C VAL A 111 -9.48 0.24 -7.65
N GLU A 112 -10.23 -0.83 -7.36
CA GLU A 112 -11.64 -0.92 -7.73
C GLU A 112 -12.49 0.12 -7.02
N ALA A 113 -12.20 0.44 -5.75
CA ALA A 113 -12.91 1.46 -5.01
C ALA A 113 -12.70 2.85 -5.61
N PHE A 114 -11.46 3.15 -6.04
CA PHE A 114 -11.17 4.41 -6.73
C PHE A 114 -11.86 4.49 -8.09
N GLN A 115 -11.87 3.41 -8.87
CA GLN A 115 -12.63 3.34 -10.13
C GLN A 115 -14.12 3.58 -9.88
N ALA A 116 -14.72 2.89 -8.91
CA ALA A 116 -16.12 3.09 -8.53
C ALA A 116 -16.40 4.55 -8.10
N SER A 117 -15.44 5.22 -7.45
CA SER A 117 -15.56 6.63 -7.11
C SER A 117 -15.53 7.54 -8.33
N VAL A 118 -14.68 7.26 -9.32
CA VAL A 118 -14.65 7.98 -10.60
C VAL A 118 -15.97 7.80 -11.35
N ASP A 119 -16.55 6.61 -11.29
CA ASP A 119 -17.82 6.26 -11.96
C ASP A 119 -19.06 6.76 -11.19
N GLY A 120 -18.89 7.32 -9.99
CA GLY A 120 -20.00 7.79 -9.14
C GLY A 120 -20.81 6.66 -8.49
N GLU A 121 -20.28 5.44 -8.43
CA GLU A 121 -20.91 4.25 -7.87
C GLU A 121 -20.76 4.18 -6.34
N ILE A 122 -21.34 5.15 -5.62
CA ILE A 122 -21.11 5.36 -4.17
C ILE A 122 -21.40 4.12 -3.32
N ASP A 123 -22.42 3.33 -3.64
CA ASP A 123 -22.72 2.11 -2.90
C ASP A 123 -21.66 1.02 -3.11
N ARG A 124 -21.04 0.98 -4.28
CA ARG A 124 -19.93 0.08 -4.57
C ARG A 124 -18.66 0.55 -3.86
N VAL A 125 -18.38 1.85 -3.88
CA VAL A 125 -17.29 2.45 -3.10
C VAL A 125 -17.39 2.04 -1.63
N ARG A 126 -18.57 2.22 -1.02
CA ARG A 126 -18.80 1.85 0.38
C ARG A 126 -18.49 0.39 0.66
N ARG A 127 -19.01 -0.52 -0.16
CA ARG A 127 -18.75 -1.97 0.01
C ARG A 127 -17.27 -2.29 -0.10
N LEU A 128 -16.61 -1.83 -1.16
CA LEU A 128 -15.20 -2.12 -1.41
C LEU A 128 -14.28 -1.56 -0.31
N ILE A 129 -14.52 -0.34 0.17
CA ILE A 129 -13.76 0.26 1.28
C ILE A 129 -13.99 -0.53 2.58
N THR A 130 -15.24 -0.90 2.87
CA THR A 130 -15.54 -1.72 4.06
C THR A 130 -14.81 -3.06 3.99
N ASP A 131 -14.85 -3.74 2.85
CA ASP A 131 -14.19 -5.04 2.69
C ASP A 131 -12.68 -4.97 2.92
N VAL A 132 -12.01 -3.94 2.37
CA VAL A 132 -10.55 -3.77 2.59
C VAL A 132 -10.25 -3.30 4.01
N SER A 133 -11.11 -2.48 4.63
CA SER A 133 -10.95 -2.05 6.03
C SER A 133 -11.09 -3.21 7.01
N ASP A 134 -12.05 -4.10 6.78
CA ASP A 134 -12.27 -5.28 7.62
C ASP A 134 -11.10 -6.26 7.53
N GLN A 135 -10.50 -6.38 6.34
CA GLN A 135 -9.31 -7.22 6.10
C GLN A 135 -8.02 -6.60 6.65
N HIS A 136 -7.90 -5.28 6.63
CA HIS A 136 -6.70 -4.53 7.02
C HIS A 136 -7.03 -3.40 8.01
N PRO A 137 -7.57 -3.72 9.20
CA PRO A 137 -8.18 -2.74 10.11
C PRO A 137 -7.20 -1.74 10.75
N GLN A 138 -5.90 -1.93 10.56
CA GLN A 138 -4.87 -1.02 11.05
C GLN A 138 -4.10 -0.34 9.94
N ASP A 139 -4.51 -0.51 8.67
CA ASP A 139 -3.88 0.21 7.58
C ASP A 139 -4.38 1.66 7.55
N PRO A 140 -3.53 2.66 7.82
CA PRO A 140 -3.94 4.07 7.81
C PRO A 140 -4.19 4.61 6.40
N HIS A 141 -3.93 3.82 5.37
CA HIS A 141 -3.98 4.22 3.97
C HIS A 141 -5.10 3.54 3.18
N VAL A 142 -5.87 2.67 3.81
CA VAL A 142 -7.18 2.29 3.30
C VAL A 142 -8.00 3.57 3.19
N LEU A 143 -8.28 3.97 1.95
CA LEU A 143 -8.75 5.30 1.63
C LEU A 143 -10.08 5.64 2.33
N TYR A 144 -10.12 6.84 2.93
CA TYR A 144 -11.36 7.60 3.09
C TYR A 144 -11.65 8.29 1.75
N ILE A 145 -12.36 7.61 0.85
CA ILE A 145 -12.85 8.17 -0.43
C ILE A 145 -14.18 8.91 -0.19
#